data_AF-A0A0U5MJL8-F1
#
_entry.id   AF-A0A0U5MJL8-F1
#
_cell.length_a   1.000
_cell.length_b   1.000
_cell.length_c   1.000
_cell.angle_alpha   90.00
_cell.angle_beta   90.00
_cell.angle_gamma   90.00
#
_symmetry.space_group_name_H-M   'P 1'
#
loop_
_entity.id
_entity.type
_entity.pdbx_description
1 polymer ?
#
loop_
_entity_poly.entity_id
_entity_poly.type
_entity_poly.pdbx_seq_one_letter_code
_entity_poly.pdbx_strand_id
1 'polypeptide(L)'
;MNRSALCAVLGALTLSACAGPQPGTPAWTADQAQKKQEARIETVKASVDDLPSWYASPPDDEFSIYAPGTATSTDLQFAEDKAVLGAKRSLADRINSRLSSKMKEFLSESGAGENTQVMAESERMTSNLITEVNLSGYAVTEKKFVPAGQQYRAYVLLQYPLGSANRILVDQVNKNTLLQGKVRASKAFQELEKDIQDARKAGAGG
;
A
#
# COMPACT_ATOMS: atom_id res chain seq x y z
N MET A 1 -1.17 -58.86 -75.73
CA MET A 1 -0.47 -59.76 -74.78
C MET A 1 0.24 -58.92 -73.74
N ASN A 2 -0.33 -58.93 -72.54
CA ASN A 2 0.29 -58.82 -71.22
C ASN A 2 1.84 -58.77 -71.15
N ARG A 3 2.40 -57.76 -70.48
CA ARG A 3 3.05 -57.87 -69.14
C ARG A 3 3.91 -56.65 -68.80
N SER A 4 3.55 -56.02 -67.67
CA SER A 4 4.46 -55.46 -66.64
C SER A 4 5.28 -54.21 -67.01
N ALA A 5 5.52 -53.22 -66.16
CA ALA A 5 5.09 -52.86 -64.81
C ALA A 5 5.76 -51.49 -64.49
N LEU A 6 5.45 -50.98 -63.29
CA LEU A 6 5.99 -49.80 -62.60
C LEU A 6 5.33 -48.46 -62.95
N CYS A 7 4.29 -48.06 -62.23
CA CYS A 7 4.20 -47.66 -60.81
C CYS A 7 4.36 -46.15 -60.64
N ALA A 8 3.18 -45.54 -60.46
CA ALA A 8 2.96 -44.21 -59.94
C ALA A 8 3.70 -43.96 -58.62
N VAL A 9 4.22 -42.74 -58.45
CA VAL A 9 4.36 -42.13 -57.13
C VAL A 9 3.61 -40.80 -57.19
N LEU A 10 2.29 -40.93 -56.96
CA LEU A 10 1.45 -39.85 -56.48
C LEU A 10 1.91 -39.46 -55.06
N GLY A 11 1.72 -38.19 -54.73
CA GLY A 11 2.24 -37.57 -53.52
C GLY A 11 1.91 -38.27 -52.21
N ALA A 12 2.86 -38.16 -51.30
CA ALA A 12 2.64 -38.26 -49.87
C ALA A 12 3.51 -37.19 -49.19
N LEU A 13 3.07 -35.94 -49.28
CA LEU A 13 3.34 -34.95 -48.23
C LEU A 13 2.68 -35.51 -46.97
N THR A 14 3.42 -36.33 -46.21
CA THR A 14 2.98 -36.81 -44.92
C THR A 14 2.86 -35.59 -44.02
N LEU A 15 1.62 -35.17 -43.81
CA LEU A 15 1.22 -34.29 -42.72
C LEU A 15 1.72 -34.92 -41.41
N SER A 16 2.91 -34.52 -40.97
CA SER A 16 3.36 -34.73 -39.59
C SER A 16 2.46 -33.88 -38.71
N ALA A 17 1.28 -34.42 -38.44
CA ALA A 17 0.32 -33.90 -37.49
C ALA A 17 1.01 -33.75 -36.14
N CYS A 18 0.76 -32.62 -35.48
CA CYS A 18 1.27 -32.27 -34.17
C CYS A 18 0.85 -33.31 -33.11
N ALA A 19 1.61 -34.40 -32.98
CA ALA A 19 1.53 -35.28 -31.82
C ALA A 19 2.32 -34.61 -30.69
N GLY A 20 1.61 -34.06 -29.70
CA GLY A 20 2.23 -33.55 -28.50
C GLY A 20 3.10 -34.61 -27.81
N PRO A 21 4.05 -34.20 -26.95
CA PRO A 21 4.97 -35.13 -26.30
C PRO A 21 4.23 -36.20 -25.50
N GLN A 22 4.77 -37.42 -25.49
CA GLN A 22 4.09 -38.58 -24.89
C GLN A 22 4.05 -38.51 -23.35
N PRO A 23 2.92 -38.84 -22.70
CA PRO A 23 2.80 -38.78 -21.24
C PRO A 23 3.93 -39.51 -20.52
N GLY A 24 4.49 -38.86 -19.49
CA GLY A 24 5.58 -39.42 -18.69
C GLY A 24 7.00 -39.18 -19.24
N THR A 25 7.17 -38.57 -20.41
CA THR A 25 8.50 -38.18 -20.94
C THR A 25 8.97 -36.83 -20.37
N PRO A 26 10.28 -36.53 -20.33
CA PRO A 26 10.80 -35.21 -19.95
C PRO A 26 10.27 -34.06 -20.83
N ALA A 27 9.99 -34.34 -22.11
CA ALA A 27 9.37 -33.36 -23.01
C ALA A 27 7.90 -33.09 -22.63
N TRP A 28 7.17 -34.09 -22.16
CA TRP A 28 5.79 -33.93 -21.68
C TRP A 28 5.73 -33.17 -20.36
N THR A 29 6.63 -33.45 -19.41
CA THR A 29 6.67 -32.68 -18.15
C THR A 29 7.03 -31.21 -18.39
N ALA A 30 7.93 -30.92 -19.34
CA ALA A 30 8.25 -29.55 -19.75
C ALA A 30 7.05 -28.84 -20.40
N ASP A 31 6.32 -29.50 -21.31
CA ASP A 31 5.10 -28.97 -21.93
C ASP A 31 4.00 -28.69 -20.88
N GLN A 32 3.79 -29.59 -19.92
CA GLN A 32 2.83 -29.36 -18.83
C GLN A 32 3.23 -28.21 -17.91
N ALA A 33 4.53 -28.10 -17.60
CA ALA A 33 5.05 -26.97 -16.82
C ALA A 33 4.84 -25.64 -17.55
N GLN A 34 5.07 -25.61 -18.88
CA GLN A 34 4.84 -24.45 -19.70
C GLN A 34 3.35 -24.05 -19.72
N LYS A 35 2.45 -25.00 -19.98
CA LYS A 35 0.99 -24.76 -19.96
C LYS A 35 0.51 -24.24 -18.60
N LYS A 36 1.05 -24.78 -17.50
CA LYS A 36 0.75 -24.30 -16.15
C LYS A 36 1.24 -22.87 -15.93
N GLN A 37 2.41 -22.52 -16.45
CA GLN A 37 2.94 -21.17 -16.36
C GLN A 37 2.11 -20.18 -17.19
N GLU A 38 1.73 -20.55 -18.42
CA GLU A 38 0.85 -19.75 -19.29
C GLU A 38 -0.52 -19.52 -18.64
N ALA A 39 -1.15 -20.57 -18.11
CA ALA A 39 -2.42 -20.46 -17.38
C ALA A 39 -2.29 -19.56 -16.13
N ARG A 40 -1.15 -19.63 -15.42
CA ARG A 40 -0.89 -18.73 -14.29
C ARG A 40 -0.77 -17.28 -14.74
N ILE A 41 -0.07 -17.01 -15.84
CA ILE A 41 0.06 -15.65 -16.40
C ILE A 41 -1.32 -15.10 -16.77
N GLU A 42 -2.15 -15.92 -17.42
CA GLU A 42 -3.50 -15.51 -17.81
C GLU A 42 -4.39 -15.21 -16.61
N THR A 43 -4.33 -16.06 -15.57
CA THR A 43 -5.05 -15.83 -14.32
C THR A 43 -4.61 -14.53 -13.64
N VAL A 44 -3.32 -14.20 -13.68
CA VAL A 44 -2.80 -12.94 -13.13
C VAL A 44 -3.32 -11.75 -13.93
N LYS A 45 -3.31 -11.81 -15.27
CA LYS A 45 -3.85 -10.73 -16.12
C LYS A 45 -5.32 -10.46 -15.83
N ALA A 46 -6.14 -11.50 -15.85
CA ALA A 46 -7.57 -11.38 -15.52
C ALA A 46 -7.80 -10.77 -14.13
N SER A 47 -6.98 -11.16 -13.14
CA SER A 47 -7.06 -10.59 -11.78
C SER A 47 -6.71 -9.10 -11.72
N VAL A 48 -5.84 -8.62 -12.61
CA VAL A 48 -5.49 -7.20 -12.72
C VAL A 48 -6.62 -6.43 -13.40
N ASP A 49 -7.23 -6.98 -14.44
CA ASP A 49 -8.35 -6.37 -15.15
C ASP A 49 -9.60 -6.25 -14.26
N ASP A 50 -9.80 -7.23 -13.37
CA ASP A 50 -10.89 -7.24 -12.39
C ASP A 50 -10.66 -6.33 -11.17
N LEU A 51 -9.48 -5.71 -11.06
CA LEU A 51 -9.13 -4.85 -9.93
C LEU A 51 -10.01 -3.58 -9.92
N PRO A 52 -10.73 -3.28 -8.83
CA PRO A 52 -11.47 -2.02 -8.76
C PRO A 52 -10.52 -0.81 -8.81
N SER A 53 -10.89 0.22 -9.59
CA SER A 53 -10.10 1.44 -9.72
C SER A 53 -9.86 2.14 -8.38
N TRP A 54 -10.88 2.21 -7.52
CA TRP A 54 -10.78 2.77 -6.17
C TRP A 54 -9.89 1.95 -5.23
N TYR A 55 -9.58 0.70 -5.55
CA TYR A 55 -8.62 -0.10 -4.80
C TYR A 55 -7.19 0.22 -5.24
N ALA A 56 -6.97 0.31 -6.57
CA ALA A 56 -5.68 0.66 -7.16
C ALA A 56 -5.30 2.13 -6.90
N SER A 57 -6.29 3.01 -6.90
CA SER A 57 -6.15 4.45 -6.68
C SER A 57 -7.29 4.92 -5.77
N PRO A 58 -7.16 4.71 -4.45
CA PRO A 58 -8.12 5.22 -3.47
C PRO A 58 -8.27 6.73 -3.63
N PRO A 59 -9.48 7.29 -3.41
CA PRO A 59 -9.68 8.72 -3.43
C PRO A 59 -8.73 9.43 -2.46
N ASP A 60 -8.23 10.60 -2.88
CA ASP A 60 -7.48 11.50 -2.03
C ASP A 60 -8.39 12.67 -1.64
N ASP A 61 -8.51 12.92 -0.35
CA ASP A 61 -9.38 13.94 0.22
C ASP A 61 -8.70 14.58 1.44
N GLU A 62 -8.81 15.89 1.55
CA GLU A 62 -8.32 16.62 2.70
C GLU A 62 -9.16 16.30 3.95
N PHE A 63 -10.44 15.97 3.78
CA PHE A 63 -11.38 15.76 4.88
C PHE A 63 -11.65 14.30 5.22
N SER A 64 -11.05 13.36 4.50
CA SER A 64 -11.23 11.93 4.75
C SER A 64 -9.95 11.14 4.47
N ILE A 65 -9.76 10.04 5.18
CA ILE A 65 -8.75 9.04 4.84
C ILE A 65 -9.47 7.84 4.24
N TYR A 66 -9.13 7.51 3.00
CA TYR A 66 -9.58 6.30 2.36
C TYR A 66 -8.53 5.20 2.52
N ALA A 67 -8.97 3.98 2.86
CA ALA A 67 -8.09 2.85 3.11
C ALA A 67 -8.64 1.58 2.42
N PRO A 68 -7.97 1.07 1.38
CA PRO A 68 -8.37 -0.16 0.72
C PRO A 68 -7.89 -1.39 1.48
N GLY A 69 -8.61 -2.51 1.36
CA GLY A 69 -8.19 -3.82 1.84
C GLY A 69 -8.73 -4.95 0.96
N THR A 70 -7.99 -6.06 0.90
CA THR A 70 -8.40 -7.25 0.15
C THR A 70 -8.06 -8.52 0.92
N ALA A 71 -8.87 -9.55 0.72
CA ALA A 71 -8.59 -10.89 1.23
C ALA A 71 -9.27 -11.94 0.37
N THR A 72 -8.82 -13.19 0.51
CA THR A 72 -9.48 -14.36 -0.08
C THR A 72 -9.97 -15.33 0.98
N SER A 73 -11.04 -16.05 0.66
CA SER A 73 -11.61 -17.13 1.47
C SER A 73 -12.50 -18.02 0.60
N THR A 74 -12.69 -19.28 0.99
CA THR A 74 -13.69 -20.16 0.37
C THR A 74 -15.12 -19.77 0.75
N ASP A 75 -15.29 -19.05 1.86
CA ASP A 75 -16.55 -18.44 2.28
C ASP A 75 -16.54 -16.93 1.97
N LEU A 76 -17.61 -16.44 1.33
CA LEU A 76 -17.69 -15.06 0.86
C LEU A 76 -17.73 -14.05 2.01
N GLN A 77 -18.50 -14.32 3.06
CA GLN A 77 -18.60 -13.42 4.21
C GLN A 77 -17.26 -13.33 4.94
N PHE A 78 -16.58 -14.46 5.12
CA PHE A 78 -15.28 -14.49 5.74
C PHE A 78 -14.19 -13.80 4.88
N ALA A 79 -14.32 -13.82 3.54
CA ALA A 79 -13.48 -12.98 2.68
C ALA A 79 -13.72 -11.49 2.93
N GLU A 80 -14.99 -11.05 3.05
CA GLU A 80 -15.35 -9.67 3.38
C GLU A 80 -14.75 -9.26 4.73
N ASP A 81 -14.97 -10.04 5.79
CA ASP A 81 -14.50 -9.73 7.14
C ASP A 81 -12.97 -9.60 7.20
N LYS A 82 -12.25 -10.50 6.51
CA LYS A 82 -10.79 -10.43 6.37
C LYS A 82 -10.35 -9.20 5.59
N ALA A 83 -11.06 -8.84 4.52
CA ALA A 83 -10.76 -7.66 3.71
C ALA A 83 -10.98 -6.38 4.52
N VAL A 84 -12.07 -6.30 5.29
CA VAL A 84 -12.34 -5.21 6.25
C VAL A 84 -11.22 -5.11 7.27
N LEU A 85 -10.76 -6.23 7.84
CA LEU A 85 -9.65 -6.24 8.78
C LEU A 85 -8.33 -5.79 8.14
N GLY A 86 -8.07 -6.18 6.88
CA GLY A 86 -6.96 -5.65 6.09
C GLY A 86 -7.06 -4.13 5.91
N ALA A 87 -8.23 -3.64 5.53
CA ALA A 87 -8.48 -2.22 5.32
C ALA A 87 -8.32 -1.42 6.63
N LYS A 88 -8.71 -1.96 7.80
CA LYS A 88 -8.47 -1.34 9.11
C LYS A 88 -6.98 -1.15 9.41
N ARG A 89 -6.13 -2.14 9.05
CA ARG A 89 -4.68 -2.01 9.20
C ARG A 89 -4.15 -0.90 8.30
N SER A 90 -4.54 -0.91 7.02
CA SER A 90 -4.16 0.15 6.09
C SER A 90 -4.67 1.53 6.53
N LEU A 91 -5.82 1.62 7.18
CA LEU A 91 -6.34 2.86 7.74
C LEU A 91 -5.47 3.36 8.89
N ALA A 92 -5.09 2.48 9.82
CA ALA A 92 -4.18 2.81 10.92
C ALA A 92 -2.83 3.34 10.40
N ASP A 93 -2.26 2.67 9.41
CA ASP A 93 -0.99 3.08 8.78
C ASP A 93 -1.11 4.46 8.13
N ARG A 94 -2.20 4.72 7.39
CA ARG A 94 -2.44 6.02 6.75
C ARG A 94 -2.64 7.15 7.77
N ILE A 95 -3.37 6.90 8.85
CA ILE A 95 -3.51 7.85 9.97
C ILE A 95 -2.14 8.16 10.57
N ASN A 96 -1.34 7.12 10.84
CA ASN A 96 0.00 7.28 11.39
C ASN A 96 0.90 8.12 10.49
N SER A 97 0.95 7.81 9.19
CA SER A 97 1.74 8.57 8.23
C SER A 97 1.30 10.03 8.14
N ARG A 98 -0.02 10.29 8.12
CA ARG A 98 -0.55 11.67 8.03
C ARG A 98 -0.23 12.47 9.28
N LEU A 99 -0.44 11.90 10.48
CA LEU A 99 -0.15 12.57 11.75
C LEU A 99 1.35 12.84 11.91
N SER A 100 2.19 11.85 11.57
CA SER A 100 3.65 11.99 11.59
C SER A 100 4.13 13.11 10.65
N SER A 101 3.58 13.18 9.43
CA SER A 101 3.93 14.24 8.47
C SER A 101 3.50 15.62 8.98
N LYS A 102 2.29 15.75 9.53
CA LYS A 102 1.80 17.02 10.10
C LYS A 102 2.58 17.46 11.34
N MET A 103 3.02 16.52 12.17
CA MET A 103 3.91 16.82 13.29
C MET A 103 5.26 17.36 12.81
N LYS A 104 5.86 16.73 11.79
CA LYS A 104 7.13 17.19 11.21
C LYS A 104 7.01 18.60 10.62
N GLU A 105 5.92 18.86 9.92
CA GLU A 105 5.59 20.20 9.38
C GLU A 105 5.53 21.23 10.52
N PHE A 106 4.77 20.95 11.58
CA PHE A 106 4.66 21.83 12.75
C PHE A 106 6.01 22.12 13.44
N LEU A 107 6.84 21.09 13.64
CA LEU A 107 8.17 21.27 14.24
C LEU A 107 9.09 22.11 13.36
N SER A 108 9.04 21.91 12.05
CA SER A 108 9.82 22.68 11.08
C SER A 108 9.42 24.16 11.09
N GLU A 109 8.12 24.45 11.06
CA GLU A 109 7.59 25.82 11.12
C GLU A 109 7.92 26.51 12.45
N SER A 110 8.00 25.74 13.54
CA SER A 110 8.33 26.25 14.87
C SER A 110 9.84 26.50 15.09
N GLY A 111 10.70 26.12 14.14
CA GLY A 111 12.17 26.16 14.28
C GLY A 111 12.75 24.98 15.08
N ALA A 112 11.92 24.19 15.76
CA ALA A 112 12.37 23.07 16.59
C ALA A 112 12.67 21.78 15.79
N GLY A 113 12.55 21.82 14.46
CA GLY A 113 12.74 20.66 13.57
C GLY A 113 14.13 20.03 13.59
N GLU A 114 15.16 20.76 14.03
CA GLU A 114 16.54 20.24 14.12
C GLU A 114 16.88 19.66 15.50
N ASN A 115 16.00 19.82 16.48
CA ASN A 115 16.27 19.35 17.84
C ASN A 115 15.82 17.89 18.01
N THR A 116 16.80 16.99 18.05
CA THR A 116 16.61 15.55 18.15
C THR A 116 15.79 15.12 19.37
N GLN A 117 15.89 15.84 20.50
CA GLN A 117 15.12 15.56 21.71
C GLN A 117 13.63 15.96 21.55
N VAL A 118 13.36 17.04 20.82
CA VAL A 118 11.98 17.47 20.49
C VAL A 118 11.37 16.49 19.49
N MET A 119 12.14 16.06 18.49
CA MET A 119 11.69 15.07 17.50
C MET A 119 11.32 13.74 18.18
N ALA A 120 12.19 13.19 19.02
CA ALA A 120 11.94 11.92 19.71
C ALA A 120 10.70 11.96 20.62
N GLU A 121 10.47 13.07 21.32
CA GLU A 121 9.27 13.25 22.14
C GLU A 121 8.01 13.30 21.27
N SER A 122 8.09 13.99 20.12
CA SER A 122 6.98 14.14 19.19
C SER A 122 6.59 12.81 18.53
N GLU A 123 7.58 12.00 18.18
CA GLU A 123 7.37 10.63 17.68
C GLU A 123 6.70 9.74 18.73
N ARG A 124 7.16 9.82 20.00
CA ARG A 124 6.55 9.07 21.11
C ARG A 124 5.09 9.47 21.34
N MET A 125 4.79 10.76 21.31
CA MET A 125 3.42 11.27 21.45
C MET A 125 2.53 10.84 20.29
N THR A 126 3.03 10.93 19.07
CA THR A 126 2.33 10.46 17.86
C THR A 126 1.95 8.99 18.00
N SER A 127 2.91 8.15 18.43
CA SER A 127 2.68 6.72 18.70
C SER A 127 1.59 6.48 19.76
N ASN A 128 1.66 7.17 20.90
CA ASN A 128 0.67 7.02 21.96
C ASN A 128 -0.75 7.45 21.52
N LEU A 129 -0.87 8.57 20.80
CA LEU A 129 -2.17 9.03 20.28
C LEU A 129 -2.78 7.99 19.35
N ILE A 130 -1.99 7.33 18.51
CA ILE A 130 -2.47 6.26 17.63
C ILE A 130 -3.00 5.07 18.44
N THR A 131 -2.34 4.70 19.53
CA THR A 131 -2.85 3.62 20.41
C THR A 131 -4.18 3.97 21.09
N GLU A 132 -4.43 5.27 21.32
CA GLU A 132 -5.65 5.78 21.94
C GLU A 132 -6.80 6.01 20.93
N VAL A 133 -6.48 6.28 19.65
CA VAL A 133 -7.49 6.48 18.60
C VAL A 133 -8.19 5.15 18.31
N ASN A 134 -9.36 4.99 18.91
CA ASN A 134 -10.31 3.96 18.52
C ASN A 134 -10.74 4.23 17.07
N LEU A 135 -10.48 3.29 16.15
CA LEU A 135 -10.88 3.37 14.74
C LEU A 135 -12.40 3.25 14.54
N SER A 136 -13.23 3.45 15.57
CA SER A 136 -14.69 3.25 15.55
C SER A 136 -15.47 4.19 14.63
N GLY A 137 -14.81 5.15 13.96
CA GLY A 137 -15.45 6.14 13.08
C GLY A 137 -15.40 5.85 11.58
N TYR A 138 -14.85 4.72 11.12
CA TYR A 138 -14.83 4.41 9.68
C TYR A 138 -16.19 3.92 9.18
N ALA A 139 -16.46 4.14 7.88
CA ALA A 139 -17.54 3.52 7.14
C ALA A 139 -16.97 2.68 5.99
N VAL A 140 -17.66 1.59 5.61
CA VAL A 140 -17.37 0.87 4.36
C VAL A 140 -18.09 1.60 3.23
N THR A 141 -17.34 2.20 2.31
CA THR A 141 -17.91 2.97 1.19
C THR A 141 -18.01 2.18 -0.09
N GLU A 142 -17.07 1.26 -0.33
CA GLU A 142 -17.05 0.42 -1.52
C GLU A 142 -16.76 -1.03 -1.15
N LYS A 143 -17.35 -1.96 -1.91
CA LYS A 143 -16.97 -3.36 -1.89
C LYS A 143 -17.14 -4.02 -3.25
N LYS A 144 -16.23 -4.92 -3.60
CA LYS A 144 -16.30 -5.74 -4.82
C LYS A 144 -15.86 -7.17 -4.50
N PHE A 145 -16.58 -8.14 -5.06
CA PHE A 145 -16.22 -9.55 -4.97
C PHE A 145 -15.86 -10.06 -6.36
N VAL A 146 -14.76 -10.82 -6.46
CA VAL A 146 -14.30 -11.42 -7.71
C VAL A 146 -13.90 -12.88 -7.47
N PRO A 147 -14.01 -13.76 -8.48
CA PRO A 147 -13.51 -15.13 -8.37
C PRO A 147 -11.98 -15.13 -8.25
N ALA A 148 -11.44 -16.01 -7.41
CA ALA A 148 -10.01 -16.23 -7.23
C ALA A 148 -9.73 -17.75 -7.14
N GLY A 149 -9.73 -18.41 -8.29
CA GLY A 149 -9.66 -19.88 -8.37
C GLY A 149 -10.90 -20.51 -7.73
N GLN A 150 -10.71 -21.29 -6.66
CA GLN A 150 -11.81 -21.89 -5.88
C GLN A 150 -12.23 -21.04 -4.67
N GLN A 151 -11.76 -19.80 -4.59
CA GLN A 151 -12.04 -18.88 -3.50
C GLN A 151 -12.75 -17.63 -4.00
N TYR A 152 -13.41 -16.93 -3.09
CA TYR A 152 -13.83 -15.55 -3.28
C TYR A 152 -12.67 -14.63 -2.90
N ARG A 153 -12.46 -13.58 -3.69
CA ARG A 153 -11.66 -12.42 -3.31
C ARG A 153 -12.59 -11.25 -3.05
N ALA A 154 -12.49 -10.68 -1.86
CA ALA A 154 -13.16 -9.43 -1.52
C ALA A 154 -12.18 -8.27 -1.62
N TYR A 155 -12.66 -7.15 -2.12
CA TYR A 155 -12.05 -5.83 -2.03
C TYR A 155 -13.00 -4.94 -1.24
N VAL A 156 -12.45 -4.14 -0.33
CA VAL A 156 -13.19 -3.22 0.53
C VAL A 156 -12.48 -1.88 0.55
N LEU A 157 -13.23 -0.79 0.54
CA LEU A 157 -12.74 0.55 0.82
C LEU A 157 -13.37 1.06 2.11
N LEU A 158 -12.53 1.46 3.06
CA LEU A 158 -12.97 2.21 4.23
C LEU A 158 -12.78 3.70 3.96
N GLN A 159 -13.76 4.50 4.38
CA GLN A 159 -13.63 5.94 4.53
C GLN A 159 -13.64 6.27 6.01
N TYR A 160 -12.63 7.00 6.45
CA TYR A 160 -12.60 7.61 7.78
C TYR A 160 -12.74 9.13 7.63
N PRO A 161 -13.90 9.71 7.96
CA PRO A 161 -14.06 11.16 7.93
C PRO A 161 -13.17 11.80 9.00
N LEU A 162 -12.32 12.73 8.60
CA LEU A 162 -11.43 13.43 9.51
C LEU A 162 -12.14 14.49 10.35
N GLY A 163 -13.33 14.95 9.94
CA GLY A 163 -14.26 15.80 10.71
C GLY A 163 -13.59 16.79 11.69
N SER A 164 -14.16 16.93 12.88
CA SER A 164 -13.50 17.57 14.04
C SER A 164 -12.46 16.67 14.73
N ALA A 165 -12.22 15.45 14.23
CA ALA A 165 -11.20 14.55 14.76
C ALA A 165 -9.77 15.07 14.47
N ASN A 166 -9.61 15.89 13.41
CA ASN A 166 -8.41 16.68 13.18
C ASN A 166 -8.17 17.70 14.31
N ARG A 167 -9.24 18.30 14.86
CA ARG A 167 -9.13 19.17 16.04
C ARG A 167 -8.69 18.38 17.25
N ILE A 168 -9.16 17.16 17.49
CA ILE A 168 -8.75 16.41 18.68
C ILE A 168 -7.26 16.08 18.63
N LEU A 169 -6.76 15.54 17.52
CA LEU A 169 -5.36 15.13 17.41
C LEU A 169 -4.40 16.33 17.37
N VAL A 170 -4.69 17.35 16.56
CA VAL A 170 -3.91 18.59 16.53
C VAL A 170 -4.07 19.38 17.83
N ASP A 171 -5.27 19.43 18.44
CA ASP A 171 -5.47 20.06 19.75
C ASP A 171 -4.75 19.29 20.86
N GLN A 172 -4.64 17.96 20.82
CA GLN A 172 -3.88 17.20 21.83
C GLN A 172 -2.38 17.46 21.70
N VAL A 173 -1.88 17.54 20.48
CA VAL A 173 -0.50 17.95 20.19
C VAL A 173 -0.28 19.40 20.66
N ASN A 174 -1.17 20.32 20.32
CA ASN A 174 -1.09 21.72 20.73
C ASN A 174 -1.28 21.91 22.24
N LYS A 175 -2.14 21.13 22.91
CA LYS A 175 -2.38 21.23 24.36
C LYS A 175 -1.27 20.58 25.17
N ASN A 176 -0.35 19.85 24.55
CA ASN A 176 0.74 19.23 25.26
C ASN A 176 1.76 20.30 25.70
N THR A 177 1.60 20.75 26.95
CA THR A 177 2.44 21.78 27.57
C THR A 177 3.92 21.40 27.63
N LEU A 178 4.23 20.11 27.76
CA LEU A 178 5.59 19.60 27.76
C LEU A 178 6.24 19.73 26.37
N LEU A 179 5.54 19.33 25.31
CA LEU A 179 6.02 19.51 23.94
C LEU A 179 6.16 21.00 23.59
N GLN A 180 5.16 21.83 23.90
CA GLN A 180 5.24 23.27 23.68
C GLN A 180 6.41 23.91 24.44
N GLY A 181 6.66 23.49 25.68
CA GLY A 181 7.79 23.96 26.48
C GLY A 181 9.13 23.62 25.82
N LYS A 182 9.29 22.39 25.33
CA LYS A 182 10.50 21.95 24.62
C LYS A 182 10.69 22.69 23.28
N VAL A 183 9.61 22.91 22.52
CA VAL A 183 9.63 23.68 21.26
C VAL A 183 10.08 25.12 21.50
N ARG A 184 9.48 25.80 22.50
CA ARG A 184 9.86 27.18 22.86
C ARG A 184 11.31 27.27 23.32
N ALA A 185 11.74 26.33 24.18
CA ALA A 185 13.12 26.27 24.64
C ALA A 185 14.11 26.05 23.49
N SER A 186 13.78 25.16 22.55
CA SER A 186 14.60 24.91 21.36
C SER A 186 14.73 26.14 20.48
N LYS A 187 13.63 26.86 20.24
CA LYS A 187 13.65 28.09 19.44
C LYS A 187 14.48 29.20 20.11
N ALA A 188 14.29 29.41 21.42
CA ALA A 188 15.05 30.40 22.17
C ALA A 188 16.56 30.10 22.17
N PHE A 189 16.95 28.82 22.25
CA PHE A 189 18.36 28.42 22.19
C PHE A 189 18.98 28.67 20.80
N GLN A 190 18.24 28.38 19.72
CA GLN A 190 18.68 28.67 18.35
C GLN A 190 18.86 30.19 18.10
N GLU A 191 17.91 31.00 18.58
CA GLU A 191 18.01 32.47 18.49
C GLU A 191 19.25 32.97 19.25
N LEU A 192 19.49 32.47 20.47
CA LEU A 192 20.68 32.82 21.24
C LEU A 192 22.00 32.42 20.54
N GLU A 193 22.09 31.22 19.98
CA GLU A 193 23.29 30.77 19.26
C GLU A 193 23.55 31.64 18.03
N LYS A 194 22.48 32.01 17.31
CA LYS A 194 22.58 32.93 16.17
C LYS A 194 23.12 34.29 16.60
N ASP A 195 22.58 34.87 17.68
CA ASP A 195 23.04 36.16 18.22
C ASP A 195 24.52 36.10 18.64
N ILE A 196 24.96 35.01 19.29
CA ILE A 196 26.37 34.79 19.65
C ILE A 196 27.26 34.70 18.42
N GLN A 197 26.83 33.98 17.38
CA GLN A 197 27.59 33.85 16.13
C GLN A 197 27.70 35.18 15.39
N ASP A 198 26.62 35.95 15.32
CA ASP A 198 26.61 37.27 14.68
C ASP A 198 27.51 38.25 15.46
N ALA A 199 27.47 38.22 16.79
CA ALA A 199 28.39 39.00 17.63
C ALA A 199 29.87 38.61 17.43
N ARG A 200 30.17 37.31 17.29
CA ARG A 200 31.54 36.84 17.00
C ARG A 200 32.05 37.28 15.62
N LYS A 201 31.20 37.26 14.59
CA LYS A 201 31.55 37.74 13.25
C LYS A 201 31.80 39.25 13.24
N ALA A 202 30.99 40.01 13.98
CA ALA A 202 31.16 41.46 14.11
C ALA A 202 32.45 41.83 14.88
N GLY A 203 32.84 41.05 15.89
CA GLY A 203 34.05 41.28 16.68
C GLY A 203 35.36 40.81 16.04
N ALA A 204 35.33 39.97 15.01
CA ALA A 204 36.51 39.44 14.32
C ALA A 204 36.93 40.25 13.06
N GLY A 205 36.16 41.30 12.71
CA GLY A 205 36.39 42.14 11.53
C GLY A 205 36.89 43.56 11.82
N GLY A 206 37.28 43.87 13.06
CA GLY A 206 37.90 45.13 13.48
C GLY A 206 39.29 44.91 14.04
#